data_AF-A0A1I1VV25-F1
#
_entry.id   AF-A0A1I1VV25-F1
#
_cell.length_a   1.000
_cell.length_b   1.000
_cell.length_c   1.000
_cell.angle_alpha   90.00
_cell.angle_beta   90.00
_cell.angle_gamma   90.00
#
_symmetry.space_group_name_H-M   'P 1'
#
loop_
_entity.id
_entity.type
_entity.pdbx_description
1 polymer ?
#
loop_
_entity_poly.entity_id
_entity_poly.type
_entity_poly.pdbx_seq_one_letter_code
_entity_poly.pdbx_strand_id
1 'polypeptide(L)'
;MLMEIEAKLIETGETQISLADPDSRSVMTRCSGIVVYNVQTAVDAKHHLVIEHAVMNIGSDRDQLSGSAKKSRAANGTTVLTAIADRGYFKGGEIPVP
;
A
#
# COMPACT_ATOMS: atom_id res chain seq x y z
N MET A 1 19.38 13.97 -21.23
CA MET A 1 19.20 13.45 -19.86
C MET A 1 17.99 14.04 -19.13
N LEU A 2 17.97 15.32 -18.71
CA LEU A 2 16.81 15.85 -17.94
C LEU A 2 15.52 15.91 -18.77
N MET A 3 15.60 16.41 -20.00
CA MET A 3 14.45 16.46 -20.94
C MET A 3 13.88 15.07 -21.29
N GLU A 4 14.72 14.04 -21.32
CA GLU A 4 14.29 12.66 -21.59
C GLU A 4 13.53 12.05 -20.40
N ILE A 5 13.94 12.41 -19.18
CA ILE A 5 13.27 12.00 -17.94
C ILE A 5 11.90 12.70 -17.85
N GLU A 6 11.84 13.99 -18.15
CA GLU A 6 10.58 14.76 -18.17
C GLU A 6 9.60 14.22 -19.22
N ALA A 7 10.07 13.92 -20.43
CA ALA A 7 9.24 13.33 -21.48
C ALA A 7 8.65 11.97 -21.05
N LYS A 8 9.46 11.12 -20.40
CA LYS A 8 8.99 9.83 -19.88
C LYS A 8 7.96 9.99 -18.76
N LEU A 9 8.15 10.92 -17.83
CA LEU A 9 7.19 11.20 -16.76
C LEU A 9 5.83 11.64 -17.31
N ILE A 10 5.84 12.48 -18.36
CA ILE A 10 4.61 12.94 -19.03
C ILE A 10 3.92 11.77 -19.76
N GLU A 11 4.68 10.93 -20.46
CA GLU A 11 4.15 9.78 -21.21
C GLU A 11 3.53 8.73 -20.29
N THR A 12 4.20 8.40 -19.17
CA THR A 12 3.71 7.40 -18.22
C THR A 12 2.69 7.95 -17.23
N GLY A 13 2.58 9.28 -17.12
CA GLY A 13 1.78 9.94 -16.09
C GLY A 13 2.34 9.77 -14.67
N GLU A 14 3.59 9.32 -14.55
CA GLU A 14 4.24 9.11 -13.27
C GLU A 14 4.88 10.40 -12.72
N THR A 15 5.02 10.46 -11.40
CA THR A 15 5.68 11.58 -10.70
C THR A 15 7.13 11.28 -10.34
N GLN A 16 7.58 10.04 -10.52
CA GLN A 16 8.93 9.60 -10.21
C GLN A 16 9.38 8.52 -11.21
N ILE A 17 10.68 8.51 -11.54
CA ILE A 17 11.33 7.40 -12.22
C ILE A 17 12.43 6.85 -11.31
N SER A 18 12.43 5.55 -11.09
CA SER A 18 13.56 4.86 -10.46
C SER A 18 14.50 4.32 -11.53
N LEU A 19 15.80 4.60 -11.37
CA LEU A 19 16.83 4.18 -12.32
C LEU A 19 17.34 2.76 -12.08
N ALA A 20 17.09 2.19 -10.89
CA ALA A 20 17.50 0.85 -10.55
C ALA A 20 16.44 -0.19 -10.91
N ASP A 21 15.18 0.11 -10.63
CA ASP A 21 14.06 -0.81 -10.82
C ASP A 21 12.77 -0.02 -11.09
N PRO A 22 12.10 -0.23 -12.25
CA PRO A 22 10.93 0.53 -12.66
C PRO A 22 9.72 0.41 -11.73
N ASP A 23 9.65 -0.58 -10.84
CA ASP A 23 8.52 -0.75 -9.91
C ASP A 23 8.81 -0.22 -8.50
N SER A 24 10.07 0.12 -8.22
CA SER A 24 10.48 0.73 -6.94
C SER A 24 10.19 2.23 -6.87
N ARG A 25 9.80 2.74 -5.70
CA ARG A 25 9.47 4.16 -5.53
C ARG A 25 10.09 4.74 -4.26
N SER A 26 10.33 6.05 -4.26
CA SER A 26 10.90 6.76 -3.12
C SER A 26 9.82 7.00 -2.09
N VAL A 27 9.94 6.32 -0.95
CA VAL A 27 9.06 6.48 0.19
C VAL A 27 9.71 7.40 1.20
N MET A 28 8.98 8.44 1.62
CA MET A 28 9.43 9.36 2.67
C MET A 28 9.42 8.65 4.02
N THR A 29 10.60 8.44 4.59
CA THR A 29 10.76 7.94 5.96
C THR A 29 11.21 9.06 6.90
N ARG A 30 11.32 8.81 8.21
CA ARG A 30 11.59 9.84 9.23
C ARG A 30 12.86 10.68 8.99
N CYS A 31 13.81 10.19 8.20
CA CYS A 31 15.11 10.85 7.99
C CYS A 31 15.47 11.11 6.52
N SER A 32 14.88 10.38 5.56
CA SER A 32 15.15 10.57 4.12
C SER A 32 14.14 9.81 3.25
N GLY A 33 14.11 10.13 1.96
CA GLY A 33 13.44 9.30 0.96
C GLY A 33 14.27 8.06 0.66
N ILE A 34 13.71 6.87 0.88
CA ILE A 34 14.35 5.59 0.54
C ILE A 34 13.59 4.98 -0.63
N VAL A 35 14.30 4.51 -1.65
CA VAL A 35 13.69 3.79 -2.78
C VAL A 35 13.40 2.36 -2.36
N VAL A 36 12.12 2.00 -2.26
CA VAL A 36 11.66 0.69 -1.77
C VAL A 36 10.43 0.21 -2.53
N TYR A 37 10.11 -1.06 -2.32
CA TYR A 37 8.78 -1.62 -2.56
C TYR A 37 7.97 -1.53 -1.26
N ASN A 38 6.90 -0.75 -1.25
CA ASN A 38 5.99 -0.74 -0.10
C ASN A 38 4.85 -1.72 -0.36
N VAL A 39 5.06 -2.97 0.06
CA VAL A 39 4.07 -4.05 -0.06
C VAL A 39 3.34 -4.20 1.27
N GLN A 40 2.02 -4.12 1.22
CA GLN A 40 1.14 -4.43 2.33
C GLN A 40 0.50 -5.80 2.10
N THR A 41 0.25 -6.53 3.19
CA THR A 41 -0.26 -7.90 3.10
C THR A 41 -1.20 -8.18 4.26
N ALA A 42 -2.36 -8.74 3.95
CA ALA A 42 -3.29 -9.27 4.93
C ALA A 42 -3.19 -10.79 4.98
N VAL A 43 -3.07 -11.32 6.20
CA VAL A 43 -2.95 -12.75 6.46
C VAL A 43 -4.13 -13.24 7.28
N ASP A 44 -4.60 -14.44 6.98
CA ASP A 44 -5.56 -15.13 7.81
C ASP A 44 -4.85 -15.71 9.03
N ALA A 45 -5.27 -15.29 10.21
CA ALA A 45 -4.63 -15.68 11.47
C ALA A 45 -4.81 -17.17 11.79
N LYS A 46 -5.87 -17.81 11.27
CA LYS A 46 -6.19 -19.21 11.58
C LYS A 46 -5.40 -20.20 10.73
N HIS A 47 -5.33 -19.97 9.41
CA HIS A 47 -4.69 -20.90 8.47
C HIS A 47 -3.31 -20.40 7.99
N HIS A 48 -2.88 -19.22 8.44
CA HIS A 48 -1.60 -18.60 8.06
C HIS A 48 -1.45 -18.37 6.55
N LEU A 49 -2.57 -18.15 5.86
CA LEU A 49 -2.61 -17.90 4.42
C LEU A 49 -2.58 -16.41 4.14
N VAL A 50 -1.84 -16.02 3.10
CA VAL A 50 -1.92 -14.66 2.56
C VAL A 50 -3.22 -14.53 1.78
N ILE A 51 -4.08 -13.63 2.23
CA ILE A 51 -5.42 -13.43 1.65
C ILE A 51 -5.42 -12.26 0.67
N GLU A 52 -4.64 -11.22 0.96
CA GLU A 52 -4.51 -10.05 0.09
C GLU A 52 -3.10 -9.48 0.17
N HIS A 53 -2.64 -8.94 -0.94
CA HIS A 53 -1.44 -8.11 -0.98
C HIS A 53 -1.68 -6.91 -1.90
N ALA A 54 -1.07 -5.78 -1.56
CA ALA A 54 -1.12 -4.56 -2.35
C ALA A 54 0.25 -3.87 -2.34
N VAL A 55 0.71 -3.46 -3.51
CA VAL A 55 1.91 -2.60 -3.63
C VAL A 55 1.43 -1.16 -3.64
N MET A 56 1.82 -0.39 -2.63
CA MET A 56 1.36 0.97 -2.41
C MET A 56 2.48 1.96 -2.69
N ASN A 57 2.16 3.06 -3.39
CA ASN A 57 3.10 4.16 -3.61
C ASN A 57 2.89 5.32 -2.60
N ILE A 58 2.18 5.04 -1.50
CA ILE A 58 1.89 6.01 -0.44
C ILE A 58 2.77 5.64 0.75
N GLY A 59 3.53 6.61 1.27
CA GLY A 59 4.43 6.38 2.42
C GLY A 59 3.74 6.33 3.78
N SER A 60 2.41 6.23 3.81
CA SER A 60 1.61 6.27 5.03
C SER A 60 0.52 5.21 4.97
N ASP A 61 0.43 4.41 6.03
CA ASP A 61 -0.52 3.30 6.14
C ASP A 61 -1.91 3.73 6.63
N ARG A 62 -2.07 5.00 7.02
CA ARG A 62 -3.30 5.57 7.63
C ARG A 62 -4.60 5.42 6.83
N ASP A 63 -4.51 5.12 5.54
CA ASP A 63 -5.65 5.06 4.61
C ASP A 63 -5.78 3.67 3.96
N GLN A 64 -5.17 2.66 4.58
CA GLN A 64 -5.03 1.34 3.98
C GLN A 64 -5.77 0.23 4.73
N LEU A 65 -6.31 0.51 5.91
CA LEU A 65 -7.01 -0.50 6.71
C LEU A 65 -8.31 -0.91 6.03
N SER A 66 -9.14 0.07 5.68
CA SER A 66 -10.50 -0.20 5.19
C SER A 66 -10.49 -0.89 3.82
N GLY A 67 -9.54 -0.50 2.95
CA GLY A 67 -9.35 -1.08 1.62
C GLY A 67 -8.93 -2.54 1.71
N SER A 68 -7.87 -2.84 2.47
CA SER A 68 -7.36 -4.21 2.63
C SER A 68 -8.37 -5.11 3.34
N ALA A 69 -9.09 -4.61 4.35
CA ALA A 69 -10.14 -5.36 5.04
C ALA A 69 -11.31 -5.73 4.11
N LYS A 70 -11.75 -4.82 3.23
CA LYS A 70 -12.82 -5.10 2.25
C LYS A 70 -12.41 -6.16 1.25
N LYS A 71 -11.19 -6.07 0.71
CA LYS A 71 -10.66 -7.07 -0.23
C LYS A 71 -10.47 -8.43 0.44
N SER A 72 -9.92 -8.44 1.65
CA SER A 72 -9.74 -9.67 2.44
C SER A 72 -11.07 -10.36 2.73
N ARG A 73 -12.10 -9.58 3.07
CA ARG A 73 -13.47 -10.10 3.27
C ARG A 73 -14.04 -10.70 1.97
N ALA A 74 -13.86 -10.04 0.84
CA ALA A 74 -14.30 -10.55 -0.45
C ALA A 74 -13.56 -11.84 -0.86
N ALA A 75 -12.25 -11.90 -0.64
CA ALA A 75 -11.43 -13.08 -0.93
C ALA A 75 -11.78 -14.28 -0.05
N ASN A 76 -12.07 -14.06 1.24
CA ASN A 76 -12.52 -15.12 2.16
C ASN A 76 -14.01 -15.46 2.03
N GLY A 77 -14.80 -14.68 1.28
CA GLY A 77 -16.24 -14.89 1.14
C GLY A 77 -17.03 -14.74 2.45
N THR A 78 -16.52 -14.02 3.44
CA THR A 78 -17.17 -13.83 4.75
C THR A 78 -17.99 -12.54 4.80
N THR A 79 -18.97 -12.47 5.70
CA THR A 79 -19.75 -11.24 5.96
C THR A 79 -19.17 -10.43 7.11
N VAL A 80 -18.51 -11.09 8.06
CA VAL A 80 -17.87 -10.49 9.23
C VAL A 80 -16.37 -10.79 9.19
N LEU A 81 -15.55 -9.78 9.45
CA LEU A 81 -14.10 -9.87 9.52
C LEU A 81 -13.61 -9.05 10.71
N THR A 82 -12.79 -9.65 11.57
CA THR A 82 -12.03 -8.95 12.60
C THR A 82 -10.63 -8.70 12.06
N ALA A 83 -10.28 -7.44 11.78
CA ALA A 83 -8.96 -7.05 11.33
C ALA A 83 -8.11 -6.57 12.52
N ILE A 84 -6.87 -7.04 12.60
CA ILE A 84 -5.87 -6.56 13.56
C ILE A 84 -4.77 -5.89 12.74
N ALA A 85 -4.49 -4.62 13.03
CA ALA A 85 -3.46 -3.83 12.37
C ALA A 85 -2.70 -3.00 13.40
N ASP A 86 -1.50 -2.53 13.03
CA ASP A 86 -0.72 -1.66 13.90
C ASP A 86 -1.30 -0.23 13.97
N ARG A 87 -0.70 0.61 14.83
CA ARG A 87 -1.15 2.00 15.04
C ARG A 87 -1.03 2.89 13.78
N GLY A 88 -0.14 2.57 12.85
CA GLY A 88 0.04 3.29 11.59
C GLY A 88 -1.20 3.28 10.71
N TYR A 89 -2.00 2.21 10.79
CA TYR A 89 -3.28 2.04 10.08
C TYR A 89 -4.47 2.73 10.77
N PHE A 90 -4.26 3.39 11.92
CA PHE A 90 -5.36 4.02 12.65
C PHE A 90 -5.81 5.32 12.00
N LYS A 91 -7.03 5.32 11.47
CA LYS A 91 -7.80 6.51 11.10
C LYS A 91 -9.28 6.26 11.36
N GLY A 92 -9.92 7.13 12.15
CA GLY A 92 -11.30 6.93 12.59
C GLY A 92 -12.32 6.76 11.46
N GLY A 93 -12.10 7.40 10.31
CA GLY A 93 -12.96 7.23 9.13
C GLY A 93 -12.81 5.89 8.39
N GLU A 94 -11.76 5.12 8.69
CA GLU A 94 -11.55 3.78 8.13
C GLU A 94 -12.17 2.66 8.98
N ILE A 95 -12.52 2.97 10.23
CA ILE A 95 -13.12 2.03 11.16
C ILE A 95 -14.64 2.11 10.98
N PRO A 96 -15.32 1.03 10.55
CA PRO A 96 -16.77 1.01 10.52
C PRO A 96 -17.29 1.26 11.94
N VAL A 97 -18.11 2.29 12.11
CA VAL A 97 -18.90 2.45 13.34
C VAL A 97 -19.90 1.27 13.41
N PRO A 98 -20.06 0.63 14.58
CA PRO A 98 -20.93 -0.51 14.76
C PRO A 98 -22.41 -0.20 14.50
#